data_AF-A0A938GEJ0-F1
#
_entry.id   AF-A0A938GEJ0-F1
#
_cell.length_a   1.000
_cell.length_b   1.000
_cell.length_c   1.000
_cell.angle_alpha   90.00
_cell.angle_beta   90.00
_cell.angle_gamma   90.00
#
_symmetry.space_group_name_H-M   'P 1'
#
loop_
_entity.id
_entity.type
_entity.pdbx_description
1 polymer ?
#
loop_
_entity_poly.entity_id
_entity_poly.type
_entity_poly.pdbx_seq_one_letter_code
_entity_poly.pdbx_strand_id
1 'polypeptide(L)'
;MLRAYVGCATALFGDVQQADVVKLHKASGKVTFLAYDDFEGKPLPELRFRTKVNLRTRWVQVFDHSAEGQLLYFKERLLAADHPRLAEMQAFSTRVRRLGIPDLGTSGPSLAELARLRERHGVNENLSKRRLSLQVLLNPEPKPVQSADLAMAADERQNHCR
;
A
#
# COMPACT_ATOMS: atom_id res chain seq x y z
N MET A 1 32.85 5.64 6.98
CA MET A 1 32.77 4.84 5.74
C MET A 1 31.35 4.78 5.13
N LEU A 2 30.27 4.53 5.88
CA LEU A 2 28.89 4.47 5.30
C LEU A 2 28.44 5.79 4.64
N ARG A 3 28.83 6.93 5.23
CA ARG A 3 28.53 8.27 4.70
C ARG A 3 29.10 8.50 3.30
N ALA A 4 30.24 7.89 2.96
CA ALA A 4 30.84 7.99 1.64
C ALA A 4 30.02 7.24 0.57
N TYR A 5 29.45 6.08 0.92
CA TYR A 5 28.55 5.33 0.03
C TYR A 5 27.28 6.12 -0.30
N VAL A 6 26.66 6.69 0.72
CA VAL A 6 25.47 7.53 0.55
C VAL A 6 25.83 8.81 -0.20
N GLY A 7 26.97 9.44 0.10
CA GLY A 7 27.46 10.62 -0.61
C GLY A 7 27.69 10.38 -2.11
N CYS A 8 28.34 9.27 -2.48
CA CYS A 8 28.52 8.90 -3.88
C CYS A 8 27.20 8.59 -4.58
N ALA A 9 26.29 7.88 -3.90
CA ALA A 9 24.96 7.60 -4.44
C ALA A 9 24.16 8.91 -4.65
N THR A 10 24.30 9.87 -3.73
CA THR A 10 23.64 11.18 -3.80
C THR A 10 24.19 12.02 -4.94
N ALA A 11 25.51 12.08 -5.10
CA ALA A 11 26.13 12.80 -6.21
C ALA A 11 25.72 12.24 -7.59
N LEU A 12 25.47 10.93 -7.69
CA LEU A 12 25.01 10.28 -8.93
C LEU A 12 23.50 10.42 -9.17
N PHE A 13 22.70 10.49 -8.10
CA PHE A 13 21.24 10.55 -8.18
C PHE A 13 20.70 11.99 -8.21
N GLY A 14 21.52 12.98 -7.85
CA GLY A 14 21.15 14.39 -7.82
C GLY A 14 20.30 14.71 -6.60
N ASP A 15 19.02 14.35 -6.62
CA ASP A 15 18.05 14.72 -5.59
C ASP A 15 17.64 13.55 -4.69
N VAL A 16 18.51 13.22 -3.73
CA VAL A 16 18.22 12.19 -2.70
C VAL A 16 17.22 12.68 -1.66
N GLN A 17 16.86 13.97 -1.64
CA GLN A 17 15.89 14.52 -0.68
C GLN A 17 14.48 13.96 -0.89
N GLN A 18 14.21 13.35 -2.04
CA GLN A 18 12.91 12.70 -2.32
C GLN A 18 12.82 11.24 -1.85
N ALA A 19 13.89 10.69 -1.26
CA ALA A 19 13.91 9.31 -0.81
C ALA A 19 13.66 9.21 0.70
N ASP A 20 12.57 8.57 1.10
CA ASP A 20 12.27 8.34 2.51
C ASP A 20 13.09 7.18 3.11
N VAL A 21 13.38 6.16 2.28
CA VAL A 21 14.09 4.95 2.73
C VAL A 21 15.25 4.62 1.80
N VAL A 22 16.43 4.40 2.40
CA VAL A 22 17.65 3.98 1.70
C VAL A 22 18.01 2.54 2.05
N LYS A 23 18.03 1.65 1.06
CA LYS A 23 18.50 0.27 1.20
C LYS A 23 19.92 0.14 0.65
N LEU A 24 20.84 -0.36 1.49
CA LEU A 24 22.25 -0.53 1.14
C LEU A 24 22.59 -2.00 0.87
N HIS A 25 23.03 -2.31 -0.34
CA HIS A 25 23.46 -3.64 -0.75
C HIS A 25 24.99 -3.71 -0.81
N LYS A 26 25.63 -3.81 0.37
CA LYS A 26 27.10 -3.76 0.52
C LYS A 26 27.83 -4.75 -0.39
N ALA A 27 27.39 -6.01 -0.43
CA ALA A 27 28.04 -7.07 -1.20
C ALA A 27 28.05 -6.81 -2.72
N SER A 28 27.03 -6.13 -3.25
CA SER A 28 26.92 -5.88 -4.70
C SER A 28 27.25 -4.44 -5.10
N GLY A 29 27.60 -3.57 -4.14
CA GLY A 29 27.88 -2.16 -4.39
C GLY A 29 26.67 -1.38 -4.92
N LYS A 30 25.45 -1.78 -4.54
CA LYS A 30 24.20 -1.13 -4.99
C LYS A 30 23.53 -0.38 -3.84
N VAL A 31 22.87 0.72 -4.19
CA VAL A 31 22.02 1.50 -3.30
C VAL A 31 20.64 1.56 -3.92
N THR A 32 19.59 1.34 -3.13
CA THR A 32 18.20 1.52 -3.58
C THR A 32 17.55 2.62 -2.77
N PHE A 33 17.03 3.62 -3.45
CA PHE A 33 16.19 4.67 -2.88
C PHE A 33 14.72 4.31 -3.08
N LEU A 34 13.90 4.55 -2.07
CA LEU A 34 12.46 4.32 -2.09
C LEU A 34 11.77 5.63 -1.69
N ALA A 35 10.86 6.07 -2.53
CA ALA A 35 10.02 7.23 -2.31
C ALA A 35 8.57 6.77 -2.13
N TYR A 36 7.95 7.24 -1.08
CA TYR A 36 6.59 6.95 -0.68
C TYR A 36 5.69 8.18 -0.84
N ASP A 37 4.37 7.99 -0.76
CA ASP A 37 3.39 9.07 -0.93
C ASP A 37 3.32 10.03 0.27
N ASP A 38 3.18 9.50 1.49
CA ASP A 38 3.11 10.26 2.74
C ASP A 38 3.79 9.45 3.85
N PHE A 39 5.12 9.42 3.79
CA PHE A 39 5.93 8.62 4.72
C PHE A 39 5.78 9.09 6.17
N GLU A 40 5.62 10.39 6.42
CA GLU A 40 5.50 10.93 7.77
C GLU A 40 4.08 10.73 8.33
N GLY A 41 3.05 11.02 7.52
CA GLY A 41 1.65 11.03 7.90
C GLY A 41 1.02 9.65 8.04
N LYS A 42 1.26 8.75 7.07
CA LYS A 42 0.54 7.47 6.97
C LYS A 42 1.26 6.33 7.70
N PRO A 43 0.53 5.45 8.42
CA PRO A 43 1.13 4.26 9.02
C PRO A 43 1.53 3.21 7.99
N LEU A 44 0.83 3.16 6.85
CA LEU A 44 1.10 2.29 5.70
C LEU A 44 1.22 3.15 4.44
N PRO A 45 2.37 3.82 4.23
CA PRO A 45 2.56 4.62 3.04
C PRO A 45 2.77 3.72 1.82
N GLU A 46 2.38 4.20 0.65
CA GLU A 46 2.44 3.48 -0.63
C GLU A 46 3.72 3.83 -1.39
N LEU A 47 4.40 2.81 -1.92
CA LEU A 47 5.62 2.99 -2.71
C LEU A 47 5.28 3.64 -4.05
N ARG A 48 5.86 4.81 -4.31
CA ARG A 48 5.69 5.55 -5.56
C ARG A 48 6.82 5.27 -6.52
N PHE A 49 8.06 5.44 -6.06
CA PHE A 49 9.24 5.24 -6.89
C PHE A 49 10.29 4.41 -6.19
N ARG A 50 10.97 3.59 -6.98
CA ARG A 50 12.17 2.87 -6.55
C ARG A 50 13.30 3.18 -7.51
N THR A 51 14.38 3.76 -7.00
CA THR A 51 15.59 3.98 -7.80
C THR A 51 16.71 3.06 -7.34
N LYS A 52 17.24 2.26 -8.26
CA LYS A 52 18.45 1.46 -8.03
C LYS A 52 19.66 2.13 -8.66
N VAL A 53 20.67 2.39 -7.84
CA VAL A 53 21.97 2.93 -8.25
C VAL A 53 23.04 1.87 -8.05
N ASN A 54 23.75 1.53 -9.13
CA ASN A 54 24.95 0.71 -9.08
C ASN A 54 26.16 1.63 -9.00
N LEU A 55 26.82 1.66 -7.84
CA LEU A 55 27.95 2.56 -7.60
C LEU A 55 29.20 2.16 -8.36
N ARG A 56 29.34 0.88 -8.73
CA ARG A 56 30.51 0.37 -9.44
C ARG A 56 30.45 0.71 -10.93
N THR A 57 29.26 0.63 -11.52
CA THR A 57 29.06 0.92 -12.95
C THR A 57 28.50 2.31 -13.21
N ARG A 58 28.19 3.09 -12.16
CA ARG A 58 27.50 4.38 -12.22
C ARG A 58 26.17 4.33 -12.98
N TRP A 59 25.49 3.18 -12.93
CA TRP A 59 24.21 3.00 -13.62
C TRP A 59 23.04 3.28 -12.69
N VAL A 60 22.03 4.00 -13.19
CA VAL A 60 20.80 4.34 -12.45
C VAL A 60 19.60 3.75 -13.17
N GLN A 61 18.68 3.15 -12.42
CA GLN A 61 17.40 2.64 -12.92
C GLN A 61 16.28 3.14 -12.02
N VAL A 62 15.27 3.77 -12.60
CA VAL A 62 14.07 4.24 -11.90
C VAL A 62 12.91 3.32 -12.26
N PHE A 63 12.15 2.90 -11.25
CA PHE A 63 10.94 2.10 -11.39
C PHE A 63 9.79 2.88 -10.78
N ASP A 64 8.72 3.07 -11.56
CA ASP A 64 7.46 3.63 -11.09
C ASP A 64 6.56 2.51 -10.57
N HIS A 65 6.21 2.57 -9.30
CA HIS A 65 5.35 1.62 -8.58
C HIS A 65 4.01 2.25 -8.19
N SER A 66 3.72 3.46 -8.65
CA SER A 66 2.53 4.26 -8.29
C SER A 66 1.18 3.61 -8.59
N ALA A 67 1.15 2.56 -9.42
CA ALA A 67 -0.05 1.82 -9.78
C ALA A 67 -0.14 0.43 -9.11
N GLU A 68 0.91 -0.01 -8.42
CA GLU A 68 0.99 -1.37 -7.86
C GLU A 68 0.34 -1.47 -6.47
N GLY A 69 0.13 -0.36 -5.77
CA GLY A 69 -0.47 -0.39 -4.44
C GLY A 69 0.42 -1.06 -3.40
N GLN A 70 1.75 -1.00 -3.57
CA GLN A 70 2.68 -1.66 -2.66
C GLN A 70 2.82 -0.86 -1.37
N LEU A 71 2.39 -1.44 -0.25
CA LEU A 71 2.43 -0.78 1.06
C LEU A 71 3.71 -1.10 1.83
N LEU A 72 4.17 -0.12 2.62
CA LEU A 72 5.23 -0.30 3.60
C LEU A 72 4.67 -0.74 4.95
N TYR A 73 5.06 -1.93 5.39
CA TYR A 73 4.70 -2.46 6.70
C TYR A 73 5.84 -2.26 7.71
N PHE A 74 5.47 -2.25 8.98
CA PHE A 74 6.41 -2.17 10.11
C PHE A 74 7.37 -0.97 10.04
N LYS A 75 6.83 0.19 9.61
CA LYS A 75 7.57 1.45 9.41
C LYS A 75 8.30 1.90 10.68
N GLU A 76 7.80 1.54 11.87
CA GLU A 76 8.44 1.86 13.16
C GLU A 76 9.89 1.41 13.26
N ARG A 77 10.29 0.39 12.49
CA ARG A 77 11.66 -0.13 12.44
C ARG A 77 12.63 0.77 11.68
N LEU A 78 12.09 1.65 10.84
CA LEU A 78 12.85 2.57 10.01
C LEU A 78 12.94 3.97 10.63
N LEU A 79 12.14 4.23 11.67
CA LEU A 79 12.14 5.49 12.38
C LEU A 79 13.25 5.56 13.42
N ALA A 80 13.70 6.77 13.72
CA ALA A 80 14.62 7.02 14.82
C ALA A 80 13.95 6.76 16.19
N ALA A 81 14.75 6.45 17.21
CA ALA A 81 14.24 6.11 18.54
C ALA A 81 13.53 7.28 19.24
N ASP A 82 13.89 8.52 18.88
CA ASP A 82 13.33 9.77 19.38
C ASP A 82 12.20 10.32 18.50
N HIS A 83 11.77 9.56 17.49
CA HIS A 83 10.73 10.01 16.57
C HIS A 83 9.39 10.23 17.30
N PRO A 84 8.73 11.40 17.16
CA PRO A 84 7.56 11.78 17.98
C PRO A 84 6.38 10.83 17.81
N ARG A 85 6.23 10.22 16.62
CA ARG A 85 5.14 9.28 16.30
C ARG A 85 5.51 7.80 16.48
N LEU A 86 6.68 7.48 17.04
CA LEU A 86 7.14 6.09 17.14
C LEU A 86 6.14 5.20 17.89
N ALA A 87 5.62 5.67 19.04
CA ALA A 87 4.66 4.93 19.85
C ALA A 87 3.34 4.63 19.12
N GLU A 88 2.84 5.59 18.33
CA GLU A 88 1.65 5.43 17.50
C GLU A 88 1.86 4.34 16.43
N MET A 89 3.01 4.38 15.76
CA MET A 89 3.39 3.42 14.72
C MET A 89 3.57 2.00 15.29
N GLN A 90 4.16 1.87 16.48
CA GLN A 90 4.28 0.60 17.19
C GLN A 90 2.91 0.02 17.57
N ALA A 91 1.98 0.85 18.04
CA ALA A 91 0.62 0.44 18.34
C ALA A 91 -0.12 -0.03 17.08
N PHE A 92 0.08 0.65 15.95
CA PHE A 92 -0.45 0.25 14.66
C PHE A 92 0.11 -1.11 14.22
N SER A 93 1.43 -1.28 14.27
CA SER A 93 2.09 -2.54 13.91
C SER A 93 1.67 -3.71 14.81
N THR A 94 1.36 -3.45 16.08
CA THR A 94 0.74 -4.45 16.96
C THR A 94 -0.63 -4.87 16.44
N ARG A 95 -1.46 -3.95 15.94
CA ARG A 95 -2.76 -4.27 15.32
C ARG A 95 -2.59 -5.06 14.02
N VAL A 96 -1.61 -4.70 13.18
CA VAL A 96 -1.24 -5.45 11.96
C VAL A 96 -0.91 -6.91 12.28
N ARG A 97 -0.09 -7.15 13.32
CA ARG A 97 0.25 -8.52 13.76
C ARG A 97 -0.97 -9.31 14.23
N ARG A 98 -1.89 -8.68 14.96
CA ARG A 98 -3.15 -9.31 15.39
C ARG A 98 -4.05 -9.67 14.21
N LEU A 99 -3.93 -8.99 13.08
CA LEU A 99 -4.63 -9.31 11.84
C LEU A 99 -4.06 -10.56 11.14
N GLY A 100 -2.93 -11.09 11.61
CA GLY A 100 -2.28 -12.25 11.03
C GLY A 100 -1.37 -11.93 9.85
N ILE A 101 -1.03 -10.65 9.62
CA ILE A 101 -0.05 -10.28 8.59
C ILE A 101 1.34 -10.68 9.11
N PRO A 102 2.06 -11.57 8.37
CA PRO A 102 3.33 -12.10 8.83
C PRO A 102 4.40 -11.02 8.82
N ASP A 103 5.29 -11.11 9.80
CA ASP A 103 6.36 -10.15 10.00
C ASP A 103 7.60 -10.48 9.15
N LEU A 104 7.44 -10.40 7.83
CA LEU A 104 8.48 -10.70 6.83
C LEU A 104 9.27 -9.43 6.43
N GLY A 105 9.69 -8.65 7.43
CA GLY A 105 10.45 -7.43 7.24
C GLY A 105 9.56 -6.20 7.06
N THR A 106 9.53 -5.61 5.87
CA THR A 106 8.76 -4.38 5.57
C THR A 106 7.73 -4.59 4.45
N SER A 107 7.57 -5.83 3.99
CA SER A 107 6.68 -6.21 2.89
C SER A 107 5.46 -6.93 3.44
N GLY A 108 4.35 -6.84 2.72
CA GLY A 108 3.10 -7.48 3.11
C GLY A 108 2.08 -7.41 1.98
N PRO A 109 0.79 -7.66 2.26
CA PRO A 109 -0.25 -7.60 1.26
C PRO A 109 -0.34 -6.22 0.60
N SER A 110 -0.67 -6.20 -0.69
CA SER A 110 -0.98 -4.98 -1.43
C SER A 110 -2.16 -4.22 -0.82
N LEU A 111 -2.34 -2.96 -1.23
CA LEU A 111 -3.48 -2.14 -0.82
C LEU A 111 -4.83 -2.83 -1.06
N ALA A 112 -4.98 -3.49 -2.22
CA ALA A 112 -6.20 -4.23 -2.56
C ALA A 112 -6.43 -5.45 -1.67
N GLU A 113 -5.37 -6.22 -1.38
CA GLU A 113 -5.44 -7.37 -0.49
C GLU A 113 -5.72 -6.97 0.96
N LEU A 114 -5.11 -5.87 1.42
CA LEU A 114 -5.37 -5.30 2.74
C LEU A 114 -6.83 -4.84 2.86
N ALA A 115 -7.39 -4.20 1.83
CA ALA A 115 -8.79 -3.81 1.82
C ALA A 115 -9.73 -5.02 2.01
N ARG A 116 -9.47 -6.11 1.28
CA ARG A 116 -10.20 -7.38 1.43
C ARG A 116 -10.03 -8.02 2.80
N LEU A 117 -8.83 -7.94 3.40
CA LEU A 117 -8.61 -8.40 4.78
C LEU A 117 -9.39 -7.57 5.79
N ARG A 118 -9.40 -6.24 5.63
CA ARG A 118 -10.11 -5.33 6.52
C ARG A 118 -11.62 -5.57 6.51
N GLU A 119 -12.19 -5.83 5.34
CA GLU A 119 -13.60 -6.16 5.16
C GLU A 119 -13.95 -7.48 5.86
N ARG A 120 -13.17 -8.55 5.60
CA ARG A 120 -13.37 -9.87 6.24
C ARG A 120 -13.32 -9.82 7.76
N HIS A 121 -12.45 -8.99 8.33
CA HIS A 121 -12.31 -8.84 9.78
C HIS A 121 -13.18 -7.73 10.39
N GLY A 122 -13.94 -6.97 9.57
CA GLY A 122 -14.81 -5.89 10.04
C GLY A 122 -14.06 -4.74 10.73
N VAL A 123 -12.83 -4.43 10.27
CA VAL A 123 -11.98 -3.38 10.87
C VAL A 123 -11.99 -2.08 10.04
N ASN A 124 -11.74 -0.96 10.70
CA ASN A 124 -11.60 0.35 10.06
C ASN A 124 -10.19 0.55 9.46
N GLU A 125 -9.88 1.76 8.99
CA GLU A 125 -8.57 2.12 8.42
C GLU A 125 -7.42 1.99 9.43
N ASN A 126 -7.70 2.29 10.69
CA ASN A 126 -6.76 2.16 11.78
C ASN A 126 -6.69 0.72 12.36
N LEU A 127 -7.21 -0.28 11.62
CA LEU A 127 -7.24 -1.69 12.02
C LEU A 127 -7.91 -1.95 13.38
N SER A 128 -8.84 -1.06 13.77
CA SER A 128 -9.66 -1.20 14.97
C SER A 128 -11.03 -1.77 14.59
N LYS A 129 -11.65 -2.58 15.46
CA LYS A 129 -12.99 -3.12 15.18
C LYS A 129 -13.95 -1.97 14.91
N ARG A 130 -14.71 -2.03 13.80
CA ARG A 130 -15.78 -1.08 13.57
C ARG A 130 -16.81 -1.28 14.68
N ARG A 131 -17.04 -0.24 15.49
CA ARG A 131 -18.21 -0.24 16.38
C ARG A 131 -19.42 -0.18 15.44
N LEU A 132 -20.14 -1.29 15.30
CA LEU A 132 -21.43 -1.28 14.65
C LEU A 132 -22.32 -0.34 15.47
N SER A 133 -22.50 0.89 15.00
CA SER A 133 -23.66 1.69 15.39
C SER A 133 -24.89 0.92 14.92
N LEU A 134 -25.80 0.63 15.86
CA LEU A 134 -27.00 -0.21 15.67
C LEU A 134 -27.89 0.18 14.47
N GLN A 135 -27.66 1.33 13.84
CA GLN A 135 -28.41 1.82 12.68
C GLN A 135 -28.18 1.04 11.37
N VAL A 136 -27.08 0.30 11.20
CA VAL A 136 -26.79 -0.41 9.93
C VAL A 136 -27.52 -1.76 9.81
N LEU A 137 -27.95 -2.37 10.92
CA LEU A 137 -28.66 -3.66 10.88
C LEU A 137 -30.12 -3.56 10.41
N LEU A 138 -30.65 -2.35 10.19
CA LEU A 138 -32.06 -2.13 9.81
C LEU A 138 -32.28 -1.91 8.31
N ASN A 139 -31.23 -1.66 7.52
CA ASN A 139 -31.35 -1.43 6.07
C ASN A 139 -30.43 -2.37 5.29
N PRO A 140 -30.88 -3.60 4.98
CA PRO A 140 -30.19 -4.39 3.97
C PRO A 140 -30.36 -3.71 2.61
N GLU A 141 -29.24 -3.34 1.97
CA GLU A 141 -29.20 -2.91 0.57
C GLU A 141 -30.02 -3.87 -0.31
N PRO A 142 -30.86 -3.38 -1.25
CA PRO A 142 -31.64 -4.25 -2.11
C PRO A 142 -30.69 -5.06 -2.98
N LYS A 143 -30.84 -6.40 -2.93
CA LYS A 143 -30.09 -7.32 -3.79
C LYS A 143 -30.25 -6.90 -5.26
N PRO A 144 -29.18 -6.92 -6.07
CA PRO A 144 -29.28 -6.60 -7.49
C PRO A 144 -30.21 -7.61 -8.17
N VAL A 145 -31.29 -7.09 -8.77
CA VAL A 145 -32.21 -7.86 -9.61
C VAL A 145 -31.41 -8.34 -10.82
N GLN A 146 -31.31 -9.65 -10.97
CA GLN A 146 -30.65 -10.27 -12.12
C GLN A 146 -31.45 -9.94 -13.38
N SER A 147 -30.79 -9.30 -14.34
CA SER A 147 -31.29 -8.99 -15.68
C SER A 147 -31.39 -10.26 -16.53
N ALA A 148 -32.45 -11.05 -16.32
CA ALA A 148 -32.77 -12.22 -17.16
C ALA A 148 -34.22 -12.22 -17.71
N ASP A 149 -35.10 -11.31 -17.28
CA ASP A 149 -36.53 -11.33 -17.69
C ASP A 149 -36.93 -10.26 -18.73
N LEU A 150 -35.98 -9.69 -19.47
CA LEU A 150 -36.27 -8.68 -20.51
C LEU A 150 -35.92 -9.15 -21.93
N ALA A 151 -36.26 -10.38 -22.27
CA ALA A 151 -36.17 -10.85 -23.65
C ALA A 151 -37.17 -11.98 -23.94
N MET A 152 -38.47 -11.78 -23.71
CA MET A 152 -39.51 -12.69 -24.26
C MET A 152 -40.93 -12.08 -24.35
N ALA A 153 -41.07 -10.75 -24.37
CA ALA A 153 -42.36 -10.07 -24.54
C ALA A 153 -42.34 -9.04 -25.68
N ALA A 154 -41.72 -9.39 -26.81
CA ALA A 154 -41.68 -8.54 -28.00
C ALA A 154 -41.91 -9.32 -29.32
N ASP A 155 -42.71 -10.38 -29.28
CA ASP A 155 -43.09 -11.15 -30.48
C ASP A 155 -44.59 -11.44 -30.55
N GLU A 156 -45.43 -10.39 -30.41
CA GLU A 156 -46.89 -10.49 -30.63
C GLU A 156 -47.49 -9.27 -31.35
N ARG A 157 -46.68 -8.45 -32.03
CA ARG A 157 -47.19 -7.28 -32.78
C ARG A 157 -46.71 -7.17 -34.23
N GLN A 158 -46.71 -8.29 -34.95
CA GLN A 158 -46.52 -8.27 -36.42
C GLN A 158 -47.56 -9.04 -37.25
N ASN A 159 -48.69 -9.46 -36.68
CA ASN A 159 -49.76 -10.12 -37.44
C ASN A 159 -51.12 -9.41 -37.35
N HIS A 160 -51.13 -8.09 -37.57
CA HIS A 160 -52.36 -7.39 -37.96
C HIS A 160 -52.07 -6.19 -38.86
N CYS A 161 -51.58 -6.49 -40.07
CA CYS A 161 -51.75 -5.61 -41.22
C CYS A 161 -51.72 -6.45 -42.51
N ARG A 162 -52.81 -7.20 -42.73
CA ARG A 162 -53.33 -7.55 -44.05
C ARG A 162 -54.80 -7.92 -43.92
#